data_AF-A0A7K0LXA6-F1
#
_entry.id   AF-A0A7K0LXA6-F1
#
_cell.length_a   1.000
_cell.length_b   1.000
_cell.length_c   1.000
_cell.angle_alpha   90.00
_cell.angle_beta   90.00
_cell.angle_gamma   90.00
#
_symmetry.space_group_name_H-M   'P 1'
#
loop_
_entity.id
_entity.type
_entity.pdbx_description
1 polymer ?
#
loop_
_entity_poly.entity_id
_entity_poly.type
_entity_poly.pdbx_seq_one_letter_code
_entity_poly.pdbx_strand_id
1 'polypeptide(L)' 'ETIQLHGGVGFTWEHDAHLYFRRARYDAAFLGDATYHRARIAALLDW' A
#
# COMPACT_ATOMS: atom_id res chain seq x y z
N GLU A 1 6.45 -6.66 -2.97
CA GLU A 1 7.14 -7.89 -3.43
C GLU A 1 6.59 -8.41 -4.75
N THR A 2 5.27 -8.55 -4.91
CA THR A 2 4.64 -9.08 -6.14
C THR A 2 5.17 -8.47 -7.44
N ILE A 3 5.26 -7.14 -7.55
CA ILE A 3 5.81 -6.50 -8.76
C ILE A 3 7.27 -6.93 -9.02
N GLN A 4 8.10 -6.96 -7.99
CA GLN A 4 9.53 -7.28 -8.13
C GLN A 4 9.75 -8.74 -8.54
N LEU A 5 8.92 -9.66 -8.03
CA LEU A 5 8.95 -11.07 -8.41
C LEU A 5 8.63 -11.30 -9.89
N HIS A 6 7.79 -10.45 -10.49
CA HIS A 6 7.44 -10.54 -11.91
C HIS A 6 8.42 -9.75 -12.79
N GLY A 7 9.31 -8.94 -12.21
CA GLY A 7 10.18 -8.05 -12.98
C GLY A 7 9.39 -7.00 -13.76
N GLY A 8 9.86 -6.63 -14.95
CA GLY A 8 9.29 -5.54 -15.74
C GLY A 8 7.80 -5.71 -16.08
N VAL A 9 7.36 -6.94 -16.36
CA VAL A 9 5.94 -7.22 -16.69
C VAL A 9 4.99 -6.90 -15.54
N GLY A 10 5.48 -6.90 -14.29
CA GLY A 10 4.71 -6.50 -13.12
C GLY A 10 4.23 -5.03 -13.15
N PHE A 11 4.79 -4.20 -14.05
CA PHE A 11 4.45 -2.78 -14.24
C PHE A 11 3.79 -2.47 -15.59
N THR A 12 3.49 -3.48 -16.40
CA THR A 12 2.84 -3.32 -17.71
C THR A 12 1.37 -3.75 -17.67
N TRP A 13 0.65 -3.62 -18.77
CA TRP A 13 -0.80 -3.93 -18.85
C TRP A 13 -1.10 -5.42 -18.96
N GLU A 14 -0.07 -6.23 -19.16
CA GLU A 14 -0.13 -7.69 -19.28
C GLU A 14 -0.22 -8.38 -17.91
N HIS A 15 -0.05 -7.65 -16.80
CA HIS A 15 -0.14 -8.20 -15.45
C HIS A 15 -0.78 -7.23 -14.45
N ASP A 16 -1.75 -7.69 -13.65
CA ASP A 16 -2.56 -6.83 -12.77
C ASP A 16 -1.86 -6.31 -11.50
N ALA A 17 -0.65 -6.79 -11.19
CA ALA A 17 0.09 -6.44 -9.96
C ALA A 17 0.21 -4.91 -9.74
N HIS A 18 0.39 -4.14 -10.81
CA HIS A 18 0.48 -2.69 -10.75
C HIS A 18 -0.84 -2.01 -10.35
N LEU A 19 -2.01 -2.63 -10.58
CA LEU A 19 -3.30 -2.13 -10.11
C LEU A 19 -3.38 -2.15 -8.58
N TYR A 20 -2.99 -3.26 -7.97
CA TYR A 20 -2.99 -3.41 -6.51
C TYR A 20 -1.97 -2.48 -5.85
N PHE A 21 -0.79 -2.31 -6.45
CA PHE A 21 0.20 -1.36 -5.95
C PHE A 21 -0.31 0.08 -5.99
N ARG A 22 -0.93 0.50 -7.11
CA ARG A 22 -1.53 1.84 -7.23
C ARG A 22 -2.66 2.05 -6.23
N ARG A 23 -3.53 1.06 -6.04
CA ARG A 23 -4.61 1.12 -5.05
C ARG A 23 -4.07 1.27 -3.64
N ALA A 24 -3.13 0.43 -3.20
CA ALA A 24 -2.55 0.53 -1.87
C ALA A 24 -1.88 1.90 -1.61
N ARG A 25 -1.22 2.46 -2.63
CA ARG A 25 -0.64 3.82 -2.57
C ARG A 25 -1.72 4.89 -2.42
N TYR A 26 -2.82 4.78 -3.16
CA TYR A 26 -3.95 5.70 -3.07
C TYR A 26 -4.65 5.60 -1.71
N ASP A 27 -4.93 4.39 -1.24
CA ASP A 27 -5.58 4.16 0.05
C ASP A 27 -4.74 4.72 1.20
N ALA A 28 -3.42 4.55 1.18
CA ALA A 28 -2.53 5.14 2.17
C ALA A 28 -2.57 6.68 2.16
N ALA A 29 -2.71 7.30 0.99
CA ALA A 29 -2.82 8.75 0.87
C ALA A 29 -4.19 9.27 1.31
N PHE A 30 -5.26 8.52 1.04
CA PHE A 30 -6.64 8.95 1.28
C PHE A 30 -7.16 8.60 2.68
N LEU A 31 -6.82 7.42 3.19
CA LEU A 31 -7.30 6.89 4.47
C LEU A 31 -6.25 6.99 5.59
N GLY A 32 -5.01 7.29 5.24
CA GLY A 32 -3.87 7.35 6.14
C GLY A 32 -2.93 6.16 5.96
N ASP A 33 -1.64 6.42 6.19
CA ASP A 33 -0.60 5.42 6.05
C ASP A 33 -0.44 4.58 7.35
N ALA A 34 0.49 3.63 7.30
CA ALA A 34 0.75 2.76 8.44
C ALA A 34 1.20 3.54 9.68
N THR A 35 1.87 4.68 9.53
CA THR A 35 2.31 5.51 10.65
C THR A 35 1.13 6.22 11.30
N TYR A 36 0.26 6.83 10.49
CA TYR A 36 -0.98 7.45 10.96
C TYR A 36 -1.84 6.47 11.76
N HIS A 37 -2.06 5.26 11.24
CA HIS A 37 -2.88 4.28 11.93
C HIS A 37 -2.25 3.75 13.21
N ARG A 38 -0.93 3.53 13.25
CA ARG A 38 -0.23 3.15 14.50
C ARG A 38 -0.32 4.25 15.56
N ALA A 39 -0.12 5.51 15.18
CA ALA A 39 -0.26 6.65 16.09
C ALA A 39 -1.69 6.75 16.64
N ARG A 40 -2.70 6.57 15.77
CA ARG A 40 -4.10 6.56 16.19
C ARG A 40 -4.43 5.42 17.15
N ILE A 41 -3.87 4.22 16.95
CA ILE A 41 -4.04 3.10 17.88
C ILE A 41 -3.36 3.40 19.22
N ALA A 42 -2.13 3.91 19.22
CA ALA A 42 -1.42 4.28 20.45
C ALA A 42 -2.23 5.30 21.27
N ALA A 43 -2.75 6.35 20.63
CA ALA A 43 -3.61 7.34 21.27
C ALA A 43 -4.92 6.76 21.83
N LEU A 44 -5.49 5.71 21.20
CA LEU A 44 -6.70 5.05 21.70
C LEU A 44 -6.44 4.10 22.87
N LEU A 45 -5.20 3.65 23.05
CA LEU A 45 -4.78 2.74 24.12
C LEU A 45 -4.14 3.46 25.31
N ASP A 46 -4.09 4.80 25.27
CA ASP A 46 -3.34 5.63 26.22
C ASP A 46 -1.89 5.13 26.41
N TRP A 47 -1.28 4.65 25.31
CA TRP A 47 0.13 4.25 25.26
C TRP A 47 1.07 5.45 25.15
#